data_AF-A0A2V7GKK1-F1
#
_entry.id   AF-A0A2V7GKK1-F1
#
_cell.length_a   1.000
_cell.length_b   1.000
_cell.length_c   1.000
_cell.angle_alpha   90.00
_cell.angle_beta   90.00
_cell.angle_gamma   90.00
#
_symmetry.space_group_name_H-M   'P 1'
#
loop_
_entity.id
_entity.type
_entity.pdbx_description
1 polymer ?
#
loop_
_entity_poly.entity_id
_entity_poly.type
_entity_poly.pdbx_seq_one_letter_code
_entity_poly.pdbx_strand_id
1 'polypeptide(L)'
;MSETGLRGPGKFIRFFRLVDACDRPGCPVCRCLLADARQYLDSLLYEQVNDPDTRRRLHASWGFCNWHAWMLREVSDSAFGSAIMYEDLLRAAIQRFERKANRLVKNHRGLLGWLSRLGGRARRSLLAEVHRRRTVCPGCQLIAESEVDYVRVALQFIEDPQFDRAYGRSEGLCVPHSGASSMAVGEGFASGHG
;
A
#
# COMPACT_ATOMS: atom_id res chain seq x y z
N MET A 1 -37.31 -33.39 -4.28
CA MET A 1 -36.16 -33.55 -3.36
C MET A 1 -34.95 -33.07 -4.14
N SER A 2 -34.74 -31.76 -4.08
CA SER A 2 -33.91 -31.03 -5.04
C SER A 2 -32.48 -30.94 -4.54
N GLU A 3 -31.56 -31.51 -5.31
CA GLU A 3 -30.13 -31.23 -5.27
C GLU A 3 -29.91 -29.77 -5.63
N THR A 4 -29.34 -28.97 -4.71
CA THR A 4 -28.74 -27.67 -5.09
C THR A 4 -27.67 -27.25 -4.09
N GLY A 5 -26.43 -27.16 -4.59
CA GLY A 5 -25.48 -26.09 -4.28
C GLY A 5 -24.73 -26.17 -2.95
N LEU A 6 -23.44 -26.54 -3.01
CA LEU A 6 -22.30 -25.86 -2.36
C LEU A 6 -21.02 -26.70 -2.59
N ARG A 7 -20.54 -26.73 -3.84
CA ARG A 7 -19.14 -27.08 -4.11
C ARG A 7 -18.31 -25.84 -3.79
N GLY A 8 -17.67 -25.81 -2.62
CA GLY A 8 -16.82 -24.70 -2.18
C GLY A 8 -15.61 -24.49 -3.12
N PRO A 9 -15.08 -23.27 -3.26
CA PRO A 9 -14.00 -22.97 -4.18
C PRO A 9 -12.69 -23.62 -3.69
N GLY A 10 -11.91 -24.18 -4.61
CA GLY A 10 -10.63 -24.82 -4.29
C GLY A 10 -9.69 -23.90 -3.52
N LYS A 11 -8.91 -24.47 -2.60
CA LYS A 11 -7.94 -23.74 -1.76
C LYS A 11 -7.04 -22.86 -2.64
N PHE A 12 -7.08 -21.55 -2.40
CA PHE A 12 -6.29 -20.55 -3.14
C PHE A 12 -4.90 -20.36 -2.50
N ILE A 13 -3.94 -19.83 -3.27
CA ILE A 13 -2.56 -19.58 -2.80
C ILE A 13 -2.49 -18.86 -1.44
N ARG A 14 -3.40 -17.90 -1.19
CA ARG A 14 -3.46 -17.15 0.07
C ARG A 14 -3.82 -18.00 1.28
N PHE A 15 -4.65 -19.03 1.12
CA PHE A 15 -4.99 -19.98 2.18
C PHE A 15 -3.72 -20.70 2.65
N PHE A 16 -2.97 -21.29 1.71
CA PHE A 16 -1.74 -22.01 2.06
C PHE A 16 -0.70 -21.07 2.68
N ARG A 17 -0.56 -19.84 2.16
CA ARG A 17 0.33 -18.84 2.75
C ARG A 17 -0.05 -18.46 4.18
N LEU A 18 -1.34 -18.38 4.51
CA LEU A 18 -1.80 -18.15 5.88
C LEU A 18 -1.51 -19.34 6.80
N VAL A 19 -1.78 -20.57 6.33
CA VAL A 19 -1.46 -21.79 7.07
C VAL A 19 0.04 -21.85 7.37
N ASP A 20 0.90 -21.60 6.38
CA ASP A 20 2.35 -21.58 6.56
C ASP A 20 2.81 -20.46 7.50
N ALA A 21 2.10 -19.33 7.48
CA ALA A 21 2.40 -18.19 8.35
C ALA A 21 2.10 -18.46 9.84
N CYS A 22 1.16 -19.36 10.13
CA CYS A 22 0.83 -19.77 11.50
C CYS A 22 1.97 -20.51 12.21
N ASP A 23 2.89 -21.13 11.48
CA ASP A 23 4.02 -21.88 12.05
C ASP A 23 5.18 -20.98 12.51
N ARG A 24 5.00 -19.65 12.47
CA ARG A 24 6.01 -18.67 12.89
C ARG A 24 5.42 -17.68 13.91
N PRO A 25 6.24 -17.08 14.80
CA PRO A 25 5.77 -16.14 15.83
C PRO A 25 5.03 -14.92 15.26
N GLY A 26 4.14 -14.32 16.05
CA GLY A 26 3.36 -13.14 15.71
C GLY A 26 2.15 -13.43 14.82
N CYS A 27 1.46 -12.35 14.42
CA CYS A 27 0.22 -12.44 13.64
C CYS A 27 0.46 -12.99 12.22
N PRO A 28 -0.23 -14.08 11.82
CA PRO A 28 -0.10 -14.68 10.48
C PRO A 28 -0.44 -13.71 9.35
N VAL A 29 -1.49 -12.89 9.50
CA VAL A 29 -1.89 -11.87 8.51
C VAL A 29 -0.80 -10.80 8.35
N CYS A 30 -0.29 -10.24 9.47
CA CYS A 30 0.83 -9.28 9.41
C CYS A 30 2.03 -9.86 8.65
N ARG A 31 2.34 -11.14 8.92
CA ARG A 31 3.45 -11.84 8.26
C ARG A 31 3.23 -11.96 6.76
N CYS A 32 2.04 -12.37 6.32
CA CYS A 32 1.71 -12.43 4.90
C CYS A 32 1.81 -11.06 4.22
N LEU A 33 1.31 -9.99 4.86
CA LEU A 33 1.38 -8.62 4.33
C LEU A 33 2.82 -8.11 4.19
N LEU A 34 3.66 -8.39 5.19
CA LEU A 34 5.09 -8.06 5.15
C LEU A 34 5.83 -8.81 4.04
N ALA A 35 5.42 -10.04 3.75
CA ALA A 35 5.98 -10.83 2.65
C ALA A 35 5.50 -10.29 1.29
N ASP A 36 4.21 -9.98 1.14
CA ASP A 36 3.64 -9.38 -0.07
C ASP A 36 4.31 -8.05 -0.41
N ALA A 37 4.49 -7.18 0.58
CA ALA A 37 5.14 -5.89 0.38
C ALA A 37 6.57 -6.05 -0.14
N ARG A 38 7.34 -6.98 0.44
CA ARG A 38 8.71 -7.27 -0.03
C ARG A 38 8.73 -7.82 -1.44
N GLN A 39 7.88 -8.81 -1.72
CA GLN A 39 7.80 -9.41 -3.05
C GLN A 39 7.39 -8.38 -4.10
N TYR A 40 6.42 -7.53 -3.79
CA TYR A 40 6.02 -6.44 -4.69
C TYR A 40 7.16 -5.48 -4.99
N LEU A 41 7.91 -5.04 -3.97
CA LEU A 41 9.03 -4.12 -4.17
C LEU A 41 10.18 -4.77 -4.96
N ASP A 42 10.41 -6.06 -4.77
CA ASP A 42 11.39 -6.83 -5.53
C ASP A 42 10.97 -6.98 -7.01
N SER A 43 9.74 -7.44 -7.27
CA SER A 43 9.18 -7.52 -8.62
C SER A 43 9.15 -6.17 -9.33
N LEU A 44 8.86 -5.10 -8.59
CA LEU A 44 8.89 -3.73 -9.11
C LEU A 44 10.27 -3.35 -9.64
N LEU A 45 11.33 -3.67 -8.89
CA LEU A 45 12.71 -3.38 -9.25
C LEU A 45 13.19 -4.20 -10.46
N TYR A 46 12.69 -5.43 -10.61
CA TYR A 46 13.12 -6.35 -11.67
C TYR A 46 12.36 -6.12 -12.99
N GLU A 47 11.04 -5.92 -12.94
CA GLU A 47 10.17 -5.99 -14.13
C GLU A 47 9.56 -4.64 -14.52
N GLN A 48 9.34 -3.74 -13.56
CA GLN A 48 8.38 -2.64 -13.72
C GLN A 48 8.97 -1.24 -13.58
N VAL A 49 10.29 -1.09 -13.44
CA VAL A 49 10.93 0.24 -13.34
C VAL A 49 10.69 1.13 -14.57
N ASN A 50 10.35 0.53 -15.71
CA ASN A 50 10.05 1.23 -16.96
C ASN A 50 8.56 1.21 -17.34
N ASP A 51 7.70 0.54 -16.57
CA ASP A 51 6.27 0.51 -16.84
C ASP A 51 5.64 1.90 -16.66
N PRO A 52 4.93 2.44 -17.67
CA PRO A 52 4.33 3.77 -17.60
C PRO A 52 3.29 3.95 -16.48
N ASP A 53 2.52 2.91 -16.15
CA ASP A 53 1.51 3.00 -15.08
C ASP A 53 2.17 3.11 -13.72
N THR A 54 3.14 2.23 -13.47
CA THR A 54 3.99 2.22 -12.29
C THR A 54 4.66 3.56 -12.06
N ARG A 55 5.30 4.12 -13.09
CA ARG A 55 5.92 5.46 -13.00
C ARG A 55 4.88 6.51 -12.65
N ARG A 56 3.71 6.50 -13.30
CA ARG A 56 2.63 7.46 -13.01
C ARG A 56 2.18 7.40 -11.55
N ARG A 57 2.00 6.19 -11.01
CA ARG A 57 1.63 5.96 -9.60
C ARG A 57 2.70 6.46 -8.65
N LEU A 58 3.98 6.17 -8.92
CA LEU A 58 5.11 6.67 -8.14
C LEU A 58 5.22 8.20 -8.16
N HIS A 59 5.05 8.84 -9.31
CA HIS A 59 5.05 10.30 -9.40
C HIS A 59 3.87 10.92 -8.64
N ALA A 60 2.68 10.31 -8.71
CA ALA A 60 1.51 10.77 -7.98
C ALA A 60 1.67 10.66 -6.45
N SER A 61 2.33 9.60 -5.97
CA SER A 61 2.59 9.37 -4.55
C SER A 61 3.85 10.06 -4.03
N TRP A 62 4.64 10.68 -4.90
CA TRP A 62 5.99 11.20 -4.59
C TRP A 62 6.95 10.10 -4.10
N GLY A 63 6.86 8.94 -4.73
CA GLY A 63 7.63 7.75 -4.40
C GLY A 63 7.00 6.96 -3.25
N PHE A 64 7.86 6.26 -2.50
CA PHE A 64 7.44 5.43 -1.37
C PHE A 64 7.36 6.24 -0.07
N CYS A 65 6.52 5.77 0.86
CA CYS A 65 6.58 6.27 2.23
C CYS A 65 7.91 5.84 2.89
N ASN A 66 8.29 6.48 4.00
CA ASN A 66 9.55 6.18 4.68
C ASN A 66 9.74 4.67 4.92
N TRP A 67 8.71 3.99 5.42
CA TRP A 67 8.76 2.56 5.71
C TRP A 67 9.02 1.70 4.46
N HIS A 68 8.28 1.93 3.37
CA HIS A 68 8.48 1.20 2.11
C HIS A 68 9.78 1.59 1.40
N ALA A 69 10.26 2.82 1.57
CA ALA A 69 11.54 3.26 1.02
C ALA A 69 12.71 2.54 1.72
N TRP A 70 12.62 2.31 3.03
CA TRP A 70 13.59 1.50 3.77
C TRP A 70 13.51 0.03 3.37
N MET A 71 12.31 -0.55 3.29
CA MET A 71 12.12 -1.92 2.83
C MET A 71 12.66 -2.14 1.42
N LEU A 72 12.47 -1.17 0.51
CA LEU A 72 13.01 -1.23 -0.86
C LEU A 72 14.53 -1.40 -0.86
N ARG A 73 15.25 -0.81 0.10
CA ARG A 73 16.71 -0.95 0.23
C ARG A 73 17.14 -2.33 0.73
N GLU A 74 16.27 -3.03 1.47
CA GLU A 74 16.54 -4.38 1.98
C GLU A 74 16.35 -5.45 0.90
N VAL A 75 15.41 -5.23 -0.03
CA VAL A 75 15.13 -6.17 -1.13
C VAL A 75 15.98 -5.89 -2.38
N SER A 76 16.62 -4.73 -2.48
CA SER A 76 17.37 -4.33 -3.66
C SER A 76 18.76 -4.99 -3.72
N ASP A 77 18.82 -6.27 -4.11
CA ASP A 77 20.05 -6.84 -4.70
C ASP A 77 20.33 -6.19 -6.08
N SER A 78 19.30 -5.61 -6.72
CA SER A 78 19.43 -4.83 -7.96
C SER A 78 19.59 -3.32 -7.69
N ALA A 79 20.81 -2.89 -7.38
CA ALA A 79 21.15 -1.47 -7.24
C ALA A 79 20.75 -0.60 -8.45
N PHE A 80 20.57 -1.22 -9.62
CA PHE A 80 20.22 -0.55 -10.87
C PHE A 80 18.75 -0.09 -10.95
N GLY A 81 17.80 -0.93 -10.51
CA GLY A 81 16.37 -0.61 -10.62
C GLY A 81 15.97 0.57 -9.74
N SER A 82 16.51 0.60 -8.51
CA SER A 82 16.26 1.69 -7.56
C SER A 82 16.90 2.99 -8.04
N ALA A 83 18.11 2.95 -8.61
CA ALA A 83 18.77 4.12 -9.18
C ALA A 83 17.95 4.78 -10.30
N ILE A 84 17.45 3.98 -11.27
CA ILE A 84 16.61 4.49 -12.36
C ILE A 84 15.33 5.15 -11.82
N MET A 85 14.65 4.49 -10.87
CA MET A 85 13.41 5.03 -10.30
C MET A 85 13.66 6.34 -9.54
N TYR A 86 14.70 6.39 -8.72
CA TYR A 86 15.02 7.60 -7.97
C TYR A 86 15.55 8.72 -8.87
N GLU A 87 16.28 8.42 -9.94
CA GLU A 87 16.68 9.42 -10.93
C GLU A 87 15.43 10.07 -11.56
N ASP A 88 14.46 9.26 -11.99
CA ASP A 88 13.21 9.75 -12.58
C ASP A 88 12.40 10.60 -11.59
N LEU A 89 12.24 10.13 -10.34
CA LEU A 89 11.56 10.87 -9.27
C LEU A 89 12.25 12.20 -8.95
N LEU A 90 13.58 12.20 -8.82
CA LEU A 90 14.36 13.40 -8.55
C LEU A 90 14.26 14.40 -9.70
N ARG A 91 14.36 13.93 -10.94
CA ARG A 91 14.21 14.77 -12.15
C ARG A 91 12.84 15.44 -12.18
N ALA A 92 11.76 14.68 -11.92
CA ALA A 92 10.41 15.24 -11.88
C ALA A 92 10.22 16.23 -10.71
N ALA A 93 10.80 15.93 -9.54
CA ALA A 93 10.79 16.81 -8.39
C ALA A 93 11.48 18.14 -8.70
N ILE A 94 12.72 18.09 -9.22
CA ILE A 94 13.50 19.28 -9.63
C ILE A 94 12.71 20.15 -10.62
N GLN A 95 12.19 19.56 -11.69
CA GLN A 95 11.39 20.31 -12.67
C GLN A 95 10.15 20.96 -12.06
N ARG A 96 9.52 20.33 -11.06
CA ARG A 96 8.36 20.89 -10.36
C ARG A 96 8.76 22.03 -9.42
N PHE A 97 9.91 21.91 -8.76
CA PHE A 97 10.50 22.98 -7.96
C PHE A 97 10.85 24.20 -8.83
N GLU A 98 11.56 24.00 -9.94
CA GLU A 98 11.96 25.06 -10.88
C GLU A 98 10.74 25.79 -11.47
N ARG A 99 9.71 25.04 -11.90
CA ARG A 99 8.46 25.65 -12.42
C ARG A 99 7.78 26.54 -11.38
N LYS A 100 7.74 26.12 -10.11
CA LYS A 100 7.14 26.94 -9.05
C LYS A 100 8.02 28.13 -8.67
N ALA A 101 9.34 27.93 -8.57
CA ALA A 101 10.29 29.02 -8.33
C ALA A 101 10.15 30.11 -9.41
N ASN A 102 10.10 29.71 -10.69
CA ASN A 102 9.87 30.62 -11.82
C ASN A 102 8.53 31.37 -11.73
N ARG A 103 7.44 30.70 -11.33
CA ARG A 103 6.14 31.38 -11.09
C ARG A 103 6.22 32.42 -9.98
N LEU A 104 6.93 32.11 -8.89
CA LEU A 104 7.10 33.06 -7.79
C LEU A 104 7.90 34.30 -8.24
N VAL A 105 9.01 34.10 -8.96
CA VAL A 105 9.84 35.20 -9.49
C VAL A 105 9.04 36.06 -10.47
N LYS A 106 8.27 35.46 -11.39
CA LYS A 106 7.42 36.19 -12.35
C LYS A 106 6.33 37.01 -11.64
N ASN A 107 5.65 36.45 -10.64
CA ASN A 107 4.61 37.17 -9.89
C ASN A 107 5.16 38.36 -9.08
N HIS A 108 6.44 38.30 -8.67
CA HIS A 108 7.09 39.40 -7.95
C HIS A 108 7.52 40.57 -8.86
N ARG A 109 7.50 40.43 -10.19
CA ARG A 109 7.82 41.50 -11.16
C ARG A 109 6.59 42.32 -11.61
N GLY A 110 5.40 42.04 -11.08
CA GLY A 110 4.15 42.75 -11.41
C GLY A 110 3.68 43.73 -10.33
N LEU A 111 2.85 44.71 -10.71
CA LEU A 111 2.29 45.76 -9.84
C LEU A 111 1.37 45.23 -8.72
N LEU A 112 0.95 43.96 -8.77
CA LEU A 112 0.27 43.27 -7.65
C LEU A 112 1.24 42.57 -6.67
N GLY A 113 2.50 42.33 -7.08
CA GLY A 113 3.50 41.60 -6.31
C GLY A 113 4.03 42.37 -5.09
N TRP A 114 4.04 43.70 -5.14
CA TRP A 114 4.39 44.54 -3.98
C TRP A 114 3.26 44.57 -2.94
N LEU A 115 1.99 44.67 -3.38
CA LEU A 115 0.79 44.58 -2.53
C LEU A 115 0.70 43.23 -1.81
N SER A 116 1.11 42.15 -2.46
CA SER A 116 1.13 40.80 -1.87
C SER A 116 2.15 40.61 -0.73
N ARG A 117 3.08 41.56 -0.52
CA ARG A 117 4.00 41.54 0.65
C ARG A 117 3.33 42.03 1.94
N LEU A 118 2.28 42.85 1.82
CA LEU A 118 1.54 43.40 2.98
C LEU A 118 0.49 42.40 3.51
N GLY A 119 -0.05 41.54 2.64
CA GLY A 119 -0.96 40.46 3.00
C GLY A 119 -0.22 39.18 3.38
N GLY A 120 0.32 39.12 4.61
CA GLY A 120 1.05 37.98 5.16
C GLY A 120 0.24 36.69 5.26
N ARG A 121 -0.03 36.03 4.13
CA ARG A 121 -0.56 34.67 4.12
C ARG A 121 0.63 33.74 4.36
N ALA A 122 0.66 33.09 5.53
CA ALA A 122 1.66 32.09 5.90
C ALA A 122 1.90 31.16 4.69
N ARG A 123 3.03 31.38 3.99
CA ARG A 123 3.39 30.60 2.82
C ARG A 123 3.64 29.19 3.33
N ARG A 124 2.64 28.31 3.21
CA ARG A 124 2.84 26.88 3.46
C ARG A 124 4.04 26.44 2.64
N SER A 125 4.96 25.72 3.27
CA SER A 125 6.12 25.20 2.57
C SER A 125 5.63 24.38 1.38
N LEU A 126 6.30 24.53 0.24
CA LEU A 126 5.96 23.77 -0.96
C LEU A 126 5.96 22.26 -0.68
N LEU A 127 6.86 21.81 0.19
CA LEU A 127 6.91 20.43 0.68
C LEU A 127 5.61 20.02 1.39
N ALA A 128 5.05 20.85 2.27
CA ALA A 128 3.79 20.56 2.95
C ALA A 128 2.60 20.47 1.97
N GLU A 129 2.56 21.31 0.94
CA GLU A 129 1.50 21.28 -0.07
C GLU A 129 1.60 20.02 -0.96
N VAL A 130 2.83 19.66 -1.33
CA VAL A 130 3.13 18.43 -2.07
C VAL A 130 2.71 17.20 -1.27
N HIS A 131 3.14 17.13 0.00
CA HIS A 131 2.87 16.00 0.87
C HIS A 131 1.37 15.82 1.15
N ARG A 132 0.59 16.90 1.13
CA ARG A 132 -0.86 16.85 1.31
C ARG A 132 -1.61 16.32 0.08
N ARG A 133 -1.11 16.59 -1.12
CA ARG A 133 -1.80 16.25 -2.37
C ARG A 133 -1.38 14.91 -2.97
N ARG A 134 -0.34 14.30 -2.43
CA ARG A 134 0.13 13.01 -2.94
C ARG A 134 -0.95 11.94 -2.74
N THR A 135 -0.96 10.97 -3.63
CA THR A 135 -1.72 9.73 -3.42
C THR A 135 -1.04 8.85 -2.38
N VAL A 136 -1.74 7.81 -1.92
CA VAL A 136 -1.15 6.79 -1.05
C VAL A 136 0.05 6.14 -1.75
N CYS A 137 1.06 5.80 -0.95
CA CYS A 137 2.24 5.07 -1.42
C CYS A 137 1.83 3.72 -2.06
N PRO A 138 2.35 3.35 -3.24
CA PRO A 138 1.95 2.11 -3.92
C PRO A 138 2.11 0.84 -3.07
N GLY A 139 3.16 0.75 -2.25
CA GLY A 139 3.31 -0.36 -1.31
C GLY A 139 2.26 -0.34 -0.18
N CYS A 140 1.87 0.84 0.31
CA CYS A 140 0.80 0.95 1.31
C CYS A 140 -0.56 0.56 0.71
N GLN A 141 -0.78 0.93 -0.55
CA GLN A 141 -1.98 0.56 -1.28
C GLN A 141 -2.06 -0.97 -1.44
N LEU A 142 -0.96 -1.62 -1.87
CA LEU A 142 -0.88 -3.08 -1.95
C LEU A 142 -1.19 -3.73 -0.60
N ILE A 143 -0.60 -3.26 0.50
CA ILE A 143 -0.85 -3.83 1.83
C ILE A 143 -2.34 -3.72 2.18
N ALA A 144 -2.95 -2.56 1.96
CA ALA A 144 -4.36 -2.37 2.27
C ALA A 144 -5.28 -3.31 1.44
N GLU A 145 -4.94 -3.50 0.17
CA GLU A 145 -5.66 -4.43 -0.72
C GLU A 145 -5.47 -5.90 -0.29
N SER A 146 -4.22 -6.32 -0.02
CA SER A 146 -3.91 -7.67 0.46
C SER A 146 -4.49 -7.97 1.85
N GLU A 147 -4.60 -6.98 2.73
CA GLU A 147 -5.11 -7.13 4.09
C GLU A 147 -6.56 -7.60 4.07
N VAL A 148 -7.40 -6.94 3.27
CA VAL A 148 -8.80 -7.32 3.07
C VAL A 148 -8.91 -8.76 2.58
N ASP A 149 -8.06 -9.15 1.64
CA ASP A 149 -8.07 -10.51 1.07
C ASP A 149 -7.65 -11.57 2.10
N TYR A 150 -6.59 -11.33 2.89
CA TYR A 150 -6.15 -12.30 3.90
C TYR A 150 -7.13 -12.42 5.06
N VAL A 151 -7.70 -11.31 5.53
CA VAL A 151 -8.73 -11.34 6.58
C VAL A 151 -9.96 -12.11 6.07
N ARG A 152 -10.38 -11.87 4.82
CA ARG A 152 -11.49 -12.61 4.21
C ARG A 152 -11.20 -14.10 4.11
N VAL A 153 -10.01 -14.50 3.66
CA VAL A 153 -9.63 -15.92 3.56
C VAL A 153 -9.59 -16.56 4.95
N ALA A 154 -9.04 -15.89 5.97
CA ALA A 154 -9.01 -16.40 7.33
C ALA A 154 -10.42 -16.65 7.88
N LEU A 155 -11.37 -15.74 7.62
CA LEU A 155 -12.78 -15.90 8.00
C LEU A 155 -13.48 -17.02 7.20
N GLN A 156 -13.26 -17.07 5.89
CA GLN A 156 -13.87 -18.05 5.01
C GLN A 156 -13.51 -19.49 5.39
N PHE A 157 -12.29 -19.72 5.88
CA PHE A 157 -11.77 -21.03 6.23
C PHE A 157 -11.61 -21.24 7.74
N ILE A 158 -12.32 -20.46 8.57
CA ILE A 158 -12.20 -20.55 10.03
C ILE A 158 -12.58 -21.95 10.57
N GLU A 159 -13.50 -22.65 9.89
CA GLU A 159 -13.93 -24.00 10.22
C GLU A 159 -13.17 -25.10 9.43
N ASP A 160 -12.21 -24.74 8.57
CA ASP A 160 -11.41 -25.74 7.85
C ASP A 160 -10.44 -26.44 8.82
N PRO A 161 -10.44 -27.79 8.92
CA PRO A 161 -9.61 -28.50 9.90
C PRO A 161 -8.10 -28.26 9.77
N GLN A 162 -7.62 -27.95 8.56
CA GLN A 162 -6.20 -27.63 8.35
C GLN A 162 -5.87 -26.25 8.91
N PHE A 163 -6.74 -25.25 8.66
CA PHE A 163 -6.56 -23.92 9.19
C PHE A 163 -6.72 -23.88 10.71
N ASP A 164 -7.73 -24.55 11.25
CA ASP A 164 -7.97 -24.66 12.70
C ASP A 164 -6.75 -25.21 13.45
N ARG A 165 -6.18 -26.33 12.97
CA ARG A 165 -4.94 -26.90 13.55
C ARG A 165 -3.75 -25.96 13.46
N ALA A 166 -3.59 -25.26 12.33
CA ALA A 166 -2.49 -24.32 12.16
C ALA A 166 -2.66 -23.11 13.09
N TYR A 167 -3.86 -22.53 13.10
CA TYR A 167 -4.21 -21.39 13.93
C TYR A 167 -4.09 -21.69 15.43
N GLY A 168 -4.54 -22.85 15.89
CA GLY A 168 -4.44 -23.29 17.28
C GLY A 168 -3.01 -23.45 17.81
N ARG A 169 -2.01 -23.57 16.91
CA ARG A 169 -0.58 -23.57 17.27
C ARG A 169 0.09 -22.20 17.14
N SER A 170 -0.59 -21.22 16.54
CA SER A 170 -0.07 -19.88 16.30
C SER A 170 -0.21 -18.99 17.54
N GLU A 171 0.44 -17.82 17.53
CA GLU A 171 0.22 -16.76 18.54
C GLU A 171 -1.09 -15.98 18.32
N GLY A 172 -1.89 -16.37 17.33
CA GLY A 172 -3.17 -15.75 17.00
C GLY A 172 -3.07 -14.46 16.17
N LEU A 173 -4.22 -13.85 15.89
CA LEU A 173 -4.30 -12.55 15.22
C LEU A 173 -4.02 -11.40 16.20
N CYS A 174 -3.31 -10.36 15.73
CA CYS A 174 -3.17 -9.13 16.50
C CYS A 174 -4.52 -8.39 16.61
N VAL A 175 -4.67 -7.53 17.63
CA VAL A 175 -5.92 -6.78 17.87
C VAL A 175 -6.48 -6.08 16.62
N PRO A 176 -5.66 -5.41 15.77
CA PRO A 176 -6.16 -4.83 14.52
C PRO A 176 -6.77 -5.87 13.57
N HIS A 177 -6.12 -7.02 13.40
CA HIS A 177 -6.58 -8.05 12.45
C HIS A 177 -7.69 -8.94 13.00
N SER A 178 -7.82 -9.08 14.33
CA SER A 178 -8.99 -9.71 14.92
C SER A 178 -10.23 -8.80 14.87
N GLY A 179 -10.05 -7.48 15.01
CA GLY A 179 -11.13 -6.49 14.85
C GLY A 179 -11.57 -6.27 13.40
N ALA A 180 -10.65 -6.33 12.43
CA ALA A 180 -11.01 -6.27 11.01
C ALA A 180 -11.95 -7.43 10.61
N SER A 181 -11.77 -8.60 11.22
CA SER A 181 -12.65 -9.74 11.03
C SER A 181 -14.09 -9.49 11.50
N SER A 182 -14.31 -8.72 12.57
CA SER A 182 -15.66 -8.45 13.08
C SER A 182 -16.44 -7.45 12.22
N MET A 183 -15.76 -6.50 11.57
CA MET A 183 -16.41 -5.54 10.66
C MET A 183 -16.79 -6.18 9.31
N ALA A 184 -15.95 -7.08 8.77
CA ALA A 184 -16.24 -7.78 7.51
C ALA A 184 -17.43 -8.77 7.62
N VAL A 185 -17.67 -9.34 8.80
CA VAL A 185 -18.82 -10.23 9.06
C VAL A 185 -20.15 -9.46 9.09
N GLY A 186 -20.13 -8.16 9.44
CA GLY A 186 -21.33 -7.31 9.52
C GLY A 186 -21.96 -6.97 8.15
N GLU A 187 -21.16 -6.90 7.08
CA GLU A 187 -21.67 -6.59 5.73
C GLU A 187 -22.26 -7.82 5.01
N GLY A 188 -21.82 -9.03 5.37
CA GLY A 188 -22.32 -10.29 4.80
C GLY A 188 -23.70 -10.72 5.31
N PHE A 189 -24.13 -10.24 6.48
CA PHE A 189 -25.42 -10.61 7.08
C PHE A 189 -26.60 -9.73 6.64
N ALA A 190 -26.33 -8.54 6.08
CA ALA A 190 -27.37 -7.59 5.68
C ALA A 190 -28.05 -7.90 4.33
N SER A 191 -27.60 -8.96 3.62
CA SER A 191 -28.08 -9.30 2.26
C SER A 191 -28.91 -10.59 2.20
N GLY A 192 -29.28 -11.17 3.35
CA GLY A 192 -29.84 -12.53 3.44
C GLY A 192 -31.26 -12.68 3.97
N HIS A 193 -32.04 -11.60 4.11
CA HIS A 193 -33.45 -11.68 4.49
C HIS A 193 -34.32 -10.81 3.55
N GLY A 194 -34.80 -11.46 2.49
CA GLY A 194 -35.89 -11.03 1.62
C GLY A 194 -36.60 -12.26 1.10
#